data_AF-A0A835LW80-F1
#
_entry.id   AF-A0A835LW80-F1
#
_cell.length_a   1.000
_cell.length_b   1.000
_cell.length_c   1.000
_cell.angle_alpha   90.00
_cell.angle_beta   90.00
_cell.angle_gamma   90.00
#
_symmetry.space_group_name_H-M   'P 1'
#
loop_
_entity.id
_entity.type
_entity.pdbx_description
1 polymer ?
#
loop_
_entity_poly.entity_id
_entity_poly.type
_entity_poly.pdbx_seq_one_letter_code
_entity_poly.pdbx_strand_id
1 'polypeptide(L)'
;MGGTGHFSRTIAKGRIVPLGSGTYMPMLHDFDSHTSDLEEISRKVFSAHFGQLSIIFLWLSGMYFHGAWFSNYEAWLSDPTHIGPSAGGLANNGPRNIECINAFAGWFHYHKAAPKLAWFQDVESMLNHHLAGLLGLGSLSWAGHQVHVPLPINQFLDVGVDPKEIPLPHEFILNQDLLAQLYPCFAEGATPFFTLNWSKYAEFLTFCGGLDPVTGVYG
;
A
#
# COMPACT_ATOMS: atom_id res chain seq x y z
N MET A 1 -30.04 -5.66 -20.52
CA MET A 1 -29.70 -6.74 -19.56
C MET A 1 -28.81 -7.73 -20.29
N GLY A 2 -27.53 -7.83 -19.93
CA GLY A 2 -26.59 -8.77 -20.56
C GLY A 2 -26.72 -10.15 -19.92
N GLY A 3 -26.88 -11.19 -20.75
CA GLY A 3 -26.90 -12.58 -20.28
C GLY A 3 -25.52 -13.07 -19.83
N THR A 4 -25.50 -14.16 -19.06
CA THR A 4 -24.25 -14.85 -18.69
C THR A 4 -23.50 -15.29 -19.96
N GLY A 5 -22.18 -15.07 -20.00
CA GLY A 5 -21.36 -15.41 -21.16
C GLY A 5 -21.43 -14.44 -22.36
N HIS A 6 -22.01 -13.23 -22.18
CA HIS A 6 -22.14 -12.24 -23.27
C HIS A 6 -20.81 -11.84 -23.94
N PHE A 7 -19.68 -12.02 -23.24
CA PHE A 7 -18.33 -11.69 -23.72
C PHE A 7 -17.81 -12.64 -24.81
N SER A 8 -18.45 -13.80 -25.00
CA SER A 8 -18.08 -14.75 -26.06
C SER A 8 -19.28 -15.09 -26.93
N ARG A 9 -19.19 -14.85 -28.25
CA ARG A 9 -20.27 -15.17 -29.20
C ARG A 9 -20.60 -16.67 -29.25
N THR A 10 -19.63 -17.52 -28.93
CA THR A 10 -19.80 -18.98 -28.88
C THR A 10 -20.65 -19.39 -27.68
N ILE A 11 -20.41 -18.76 -26.54
CA ILE A 11 -21.11 -19.02 -25.28
C ILE A 11 -22.49 -18.34 -25.26
N ALA A 12 -22.57 -17.08 -25.71
CA ALA A 12 -23.81 -16.29 -25.76
C ALA A 12 -24.90 -16.88 -26.66
N LYS A 13 -24.54 -17.74 -27.62
CA LYS A 13 -25.48 -18.41 -28.53
C LYS A 13 -25.98 -19.78 -28.03
N GLY A 14 -25.60 -20.20 -26.82
CA GLY A 14 -26.10 -21.45 -26.22
C GLY A 14 -25.82 -22.71 -27.03
N ARG A 15 -24.67 -22.79 -27.72
CA ARG A 15 -24.34 -23.93 -28.60
C ARG A 15 -24.05 -25.20 -27.76
N ILE A 16 -25.12 -25.98 -27.55
CA ILE A 16 -25.25 -27.44 -27.32
C ILE A 16 -23.98 -28.21 -26.94
N VAL A 17 -23.45 -27.91 -25.76
CA VAL A 17 -22.90 -28.90 -24.83
C VAL A 17 -23.38 -28.36 -23.48
N PRO A 18 -23.67 -29.19 -22.45
CA PRO A 18 -23.91 -28.65 -21.13
C PRO A 18 -22.57 -28.10 -20.64
N LEU A 19 -22.24 -26.87 -21.04
CA LEU A 19 -21.16 -26.09 -20.46
C LEU A 19 -21.62 -25.84 -19.03
N GLY A 20 -21.22 -26.74 -18.12
CA GLY A 20 -21.39 -26.52 -16.69
C GLY A 20 -20.69 -25.21 -16.28
N SER A 21 -21.07 -24.67 -15.13
CA SER A 21 -20.49 -23.45 -14.55
C SER A 21 -18.94 -23.41 -14.59
N GLY A 22 -18.27 -24.57 -14.57
CA GLY A 22 -16.82 -24.72 -14.60
C GLY A 22 -16.10 -24.36 -15.92
N THR A 23 -16.81 -24.14 -17.04
CA THR A 23 -16.20 -23.71 -18.32
C THR A 23 -16.24 -22.20 -18.54
N TYR A 24 -17.15 -21.49 -17.85
CA TYR A 24 -17.22 -20.02 -17.91
C TYR A 24 -16.08 -19.37 -17.12
N MET A 25 -15.70 -19.97 -15.99
CA MET A 25 -14.73 -19.40 -15.06
C MET A 25 -13.33 -19.27 -15.66
N PRO A 26 -12.78 -20.27 -16.38
CA PRO A 26 -11.45 -20.15 -17.00
C PRO A 26 -11.43 -19.13 -18.16
N MET A 27 -12.55 -18.97 -18.88
CA MET A 27 -12.63 -18.06 -20.03
C MET A 27 -12.94 -16.61 -19.62
N LEU A 28 -13.27 -16.35 -18.35
CA LEU A 28 -13.71 -15.02 -17.92
C LEU A 28 -12.60 -13.96 -18.04
N HIS A 29 -11.35 -14.36 -17.78
CA HIS A 29 -10.18 -13.46 -17.84
C HIS A 29 -9.27 -13.73 -19.04
N ASP A 30 -9.66 -14.65 -19.93
CA ASP A 30 -8.99 -14.85 -21.22
C ASP A 30 -9.51 -13.83 -22.24
N PHE A 31 -9.07 -12.57 -22.09
CA PHE A 31 -9.56 -11.45 -22.90
C PHE A 31 -9.25 -11.58 -24.39
N ASP A 32 -8.16 -12.26 -24.75
CA ASP A 32 -7.78 -12.53 -26.14
C ASP A 32 -8.79 -13.48 -26.83
N SER A 33 -9.46 -14.34 -26.08
CA SER A 33 -10.55 -15.18 -26.60
C SER A 33 -11.87 -14.43 -26.83
N HIS A 34 -12.02 -13.22 -26.28
CA HIS A 34 -13.25 -12.43 -26.38
C HIS A 34 -13.28 -11.56 -27.64
N THR A 35 -12.14 -11.00 -28.01
CA THR A 35 -11.99 -10.01 -29.10
C THR A 35 -10.56 -10.06 -29.65
N SER A 36 -10.37 -9.70 -30.92
CA SER A 36 -9.03 -9.56 -31.52
C SER A 36 -8.53 -8.11 -31.52
N ASP A 37 -9.29 -7.18 -30.94
CA ASP A 37 -8.91 -5.76 -30.83
C ASP A 37 -7.98 -5.54 -29.63
N LEU A 38 -6.70 -5.31 -29.90
CA LEU A 38 -5.67 -5.06 -28.89
C LEU A 38 -5.97 -3.82 -28.04
N GLU A 39 -6.66 -2.81 -28.59
CA GLU A 39 -7.05 -1.63 -27.81
C GLU A 39 -8.11 -1.98 -26.77
N GLU A 40 -9.12 -2.77 -27.16
CA GLU A 40 -10.16 -3.26 -26.26
C GLU A 40 -9.59 -4.20 -25.18
N ILE A 41 -8.69 -5.11 -25.57
CA ILE A 41 -7.99 -6.00 -24.63
C ILE A 41 -7.20 -5.17 -23.61
N SER A 42 -6.41 -4.20 -24.08
CA SER A 42 -5.60 -3.33 -23.20
C SER A 42 -6.46 -2.54 -22.20
N ARG A 43 -7.64 -2.07 -22.62
CA ARG A 43 -8.62 -1.40 -21.73
C ARG A 43 -9.19 -2.34 -20.68
N LYS A 44 -9.54 -3.58 -21.04
CA LYS A 44 -10.03 -4.60 -20.09
C LYS A 44 -8.96 -4.93 -19.06
N VAL A 45 -7.73 -5.17 -19.51
CA VAL A 45 -6.57 -5.42 -18.64
C VAL A 45 -6.35 -4.25 -17.69
N PHE A 46 -6.30 -3.01 -18.18
CA PHE A 46 -6.09 -1.82 -17.36
C PHE A 46 -7.18 -1.63 -16.29
N SER A 47 -8.45 -1.78 -16.67
CA SER A 47 -9.57 -1.72 -15.70
C SER A 47 -9.51 -2.84 -14.66
N ALA A 48 -9.09 -4.04 -15.05
CA ALA A 48 -8.96 -5.18 -14.14
C ALA A 48 -7.87 -4.95 -13.08
N HIS A 49 -6.76 -4.28 -13.44
CA HIS A 49 -5.72 -3.90 -12.47
C HIS A 49 -6.26 -2.98 -11.37
N PHE A 50 -7.10 -2.00 -11.70
CA PHE A 50 -7.76 -1.17 -10.68
C PHE A 50 -8.73 -1.96 -9.80
N GLY A 51 -9.44 -2.94 -10.38
CA GLY A 51 -10.26 -3.89 -9.62
C GLY A 51 -9.43 -4.68 -8.62
N GLN A 52 -8.28 -5.22 -9.06
CA GLN A 52 -7.35 -5.95 -8.21
C GLN A 52 -6.79 -5.06 -7.09
N LEU A 53 -6.34 -3.84 -7.42
CA LEU A 53 -5.88 -2.87 -6.42
C LEU A 53 -6.97 -2.56 -5.40
N SER A 54 -8.24 -2.39 -5.84
CA SER A 54 -9.36 -2.17 -4.92
C SER A 54 -9.56 -3.32 -3.94
N ILE A 55 -9.36 -4.56 -4.36
CA ILE A 55 -9.45 -5.74 -3.48
C ILE A 55 -8.27 -5.76 -2.51
N ILE A 56 -7.06 -5.43 -2.96
CA ILE A 56 -5.86 -5.36 -2.11
C ILE A 56 -6.04 -4.29 -1.02
N PHE A 57 -6.49 -3.09 -1.38
CA PHE A 57 -6.74 -2.03 -0.40
C PHE A 57 -7.87 -2.38 0.57
N LEU A 58 -8.95 -2.99 0.08
CA LEU A 58 -10.03 -3.48 0.94
C LEU A 58 -9.53 -4.54 1.93
N TRP A 59 -8.66 -5.44 1.46
CA TRP A 59 -8.05 -6.45 2.30
C TRP A 59 -7.13 -5.82 3.35
N LEU A 60 -6.22 -4.92 2.96
CA LEU A 60 -5.35 -4.18 3.89
C LEU A 60 -6.16 -3.41 4.94
N SER A 61 -7.20 -2.70 4.50
CA SER A 61 -8.14 -1.98 5.35
C SER A 61 -8.85 -2.89 6.34
N GLY A 62 -9.28 -4.08 5.88
CA GLY A 62 -9.78 -5.15 6.75
C GLY A 62 -8.75 -5.58 7.80
N MET A 63 -7.48 -5.75 7.43
CA MET A 63 -6.40 -6.09 8.35
C MET A 63 -6.18 -4.99 9.41
N TYR A 64 -6.11 -3.72 9.01
CA TYR A 64 -5.98 -2.60 9.94
C TYR A 64 -7.21 -2.47 10.87
N PHE A 65 -8.41 -2.64 10.34
CA PHE A 65 -9.64 -2.58 11.12
C PHE A 65 -9.70 -3.68 12.18
N HIS A 66 -9.36 -4.92 11.81
CA HIS A 66 -9.29 -6.02 12.77
C HIS A 66 -8.22 -5.80 13.83
N GLY A 67 -7.06 -5.25 13.43
CA GLY A 67 -6.03 -4.79 14.36
C GLY A 67 -6.56 -3.75 15.35
N ALA A 68 -7.28 -2.74 14.88
CA ALA A 68 -7.75 -1.65 15.75
C ALA A 68 -8.83 -2.09 16.75
N TRP A 69 -9.75 -2.98 16.36
CA TRP A 69 -10.95 -3.26 17.16
C TRP A 69 -10.96 -4.61 17.87
N PHE A 70 -10.28 -5.61 17.30
CA PHE A 70 -10.39 -7.01 17.75
C PHE A 70 -9.06 -7.62 18.19
N SER A 71 -8.00 -6.80 18.27
CA SER A 71 -6.67 -7.27 18.64
C SER A 71 -6.28 -6.91 20.06
N ASN A 72 -5.25 -7.58 20.56
CA ASN A 72 -4.54 -7.22 21.78
C ASN A 72 -3.31 -6.34 21.50
N TYR A 73 -3.30 -5.55 20.41
CA TYR A 73 -2.13 -4.80 19.96
C TYR A 73 -1.53 -3.87 21.03
N GLU A 74 -2.34 -3.12 21.79
CA GLU A 74 -1.80 -2.26 22.87
C GLU A 74 -1.11 -3.08 23.97
N ALA A 75 -1.68 -4.21 24.36
CA ALA A 75 -1.09 -5.10 25.36
C ALA A 75 0.20 -5.73 24.82
N TRP A 76 0.18 -6.21 23.58
CA TRP A 76 1.36 -6.73 22.89
C TRP A 76 2.48 -5.69 22.79
N LEU A 77 2.15 -4.44 22.46
CA LEU A 77 3.13 -3.36 22.35
C LEU A 77 3.81 -3.04 23.69
N SER A 78 3.12 -3.22 24.82
CA SER A 78 3.68 -3.02 26.17
C SER A 78 4.58 -4.15 26.66
N ASP A 79 4.40 -5.38 26.18
CA ASP A 79 5.26 -6.53 26.51
C ASP A 79 5.32 -7.54 25.34
N PRO A 80 6.10 -7.24 24.30
CA PRO A 80 6.13 -8.05 23.08
C PRO A 80 6.83 -9.41 23.28
N THR A 81 7.57 -9.59 24.38
CA THR A 81 8.29 -10.83 24.68
C THR A 81 7.44 -11.89 25.37
N HIS A 82 6.43 -11.48 26.15
CA HIS A 82 5.58 -12.42 26.89
C HIS A 82 4.13 -12.47 26.38
N ILE A 83 3.65 -11.43 25.69
CA ILE A 83 2.31 -11.41 25.11
C ILE A 83 2.40 -11.83 23.64
N GLY A 84 1.59 -12.81 23.22
CA GLY A 84 1.49 -13.21 21.82
C GLY A 84 0.52 -12.31 21.03
N PRO A 85 0.78 -11.98 19.76
CA PRO A 85 -0.15 -11.19 18.95
C PRO A 85 -1.41 -11.99 18.62
N SER A 86 -2.58 -11.36 18.74
CA SER A 86 -3.90 -11.94 18.45
C SER A 86 -4.83 -10.88 17.86
N ALA A 87 -5.61 -11.23 16.83
CA ALA A 87 -6.54 -10.33 16.14
C ALA A 87 -7.91 -10.99 15.87
N GLY A 88 -8.42 -11.80 16.82
CA GLY A 88 -9.50 -12.76 16.60
C GLY A 88 -10.70 -12.69 17.55
N GLY A 89 -11.18 -11.50 17.92
CA GLY A 89 -12.44 -11.35 18.65
C GLY A 89 -13.68 -11.64 17.77
N LEU A 90 -14.60 -12.49 18.23
CA LEU A 90 -15.91 -12.69 17.57
C LEU A 90 -16.77 -11.44 17.77
N ALA A 91 -17.03 -10.68 16.70
CA ALA A 91 -17.91 -9.52 16.76
C ALA A 91 -19.00 -9.55 15.70
N ASN A 92 -20.22 -9.67 16.20
CA ASN A 92 -21.50 -9.44 15.55
C ASN A 92 -21.73 -7.93 15.40
N ASN A 93 -21.08 -7.31 14.41
CA ASN A 93 -21.49 -6.08 13.70
C ASN A 93 -20.56 -5.87 12.49
N GLY A 94 -21.13 -5.79 11.28
CA GLY A 94 -20.39 -5.81 10.02
C GLY A 94 -19.61 -4.52 9.69
N PRO A 95 -18.61 -4.60 8.79
CA PRO A 95 -17.75 -3.47 8.45
C PRO A 95 -18.48 -2.40 7.62
N ARG A 96 -18.20 -1.13 7.91
CA ARG A 96 -18.54 0.04 7.09
C ARG A 96 -17.25 0.71 6.63
N ASN A 97 -16.80 0.43 5.40
CA ASN A 97 -15.63 1.07 4.79
C ASN A 97 -16.02 1.84 3.52
N ILE A 98 -15.43 3.02 3.33
CA ILE A 98 -15.46 3.83 2.10
C ILE A 98 -14.19 3.52 1.31
N GLU A 99 -14.30 2.79 0.20
CA GLU A 99 -13.19 2.59 -0.75
C GLU A 99 -13.66 2.57 -2.20
N CYS A 100 -14.32 3.65 -2.60
CA CYS A 100 -14.88 3.76 -3.93
C CYS A 100 -13.88 4.23 -4.98
N ILE A 101 -12.70 4.75 -4.62
CA ILE A 101 -11.81 5.44 -5.57
C ILE A 101 -11.19 4.51 -6.62
N ASN A 102 -10.62 3.37 -6.22
CA ASN A 102 -9.98 2.45 -7.19
C ASN A 102 -11.03 1.76 -8.07
N ALA A 103 -12.14 1.33 -7.46
CA ALA A 103 -13.28 0.80 -8.18
C ALA A 103 -13.86 1.85 -9.18
N PHE A 104 -13.95 3.11 -8.76
CA PHE A 104 -14.37 4.21 -9.61
C PHE A 104 -13.37 4.52 -10.72
N ALA A 105 -12.06 4.50 -10.44
CA ALA A 105 -11.01 4.70 -11.44
C ALA A 105 -11.07 3.63 -12.53
N GLY A 106 -11.24 2.35 -12.15
CA GLY A 106 -11.45 1.25 -13.11
C GLY A 106 -12.69 1.47 -13.98
N TRP A 107 -13.85 1.75 -13.35
CA TRP A 107 -15.08 2.06 -14.09
C TRP A 107 -14.92 3.28 -15.02
N PHE A 108 -14.29 4.35 -14.53
CA PHE A 108 -14.10 5.59 -15.26
C PHE A 108 -13.20 5.39 -16.48
N HIS A 109 -12.05 4.73 -16.30
CA HIS A 109 -11.12 4.44 -17.40
C HIS A 109 -11.59 3.34 -18.35
N TYR A 110 -12.64 2.58 -18.01
CA TYR A 110 -13.25 1.64 -18.94
C TYR A 110 -14.45 2.24 -19.71
N HIS A 111 -15.31 3.00 -19.03
CA HIS A 111 -16.60 3.46 -19.60
C HIS A 111 -16.65 4.93 -19.98
N LYS A 112 -15.81 5.80 -19.39
CA LYS A 112 -15.87 7.25 -19.61
C LYS A 112 -14.64 7.80 -20.33
N ALA A 113 -13.44 7.37 -19.92
CA ALA A 113 -12.18 7.87 -20.42
C ALA A 113 -11.26 6.70 -20.81
N ALA A 114 -11.70 5.93 -21.82
CA ALA A 114 -10.99 4.75 -22.30
C ALA A 114 -9.72 5.14 -23.10
N PRO A 115 -8.50 4.82 -22.62
CA PRO A 115 -7.27 5.21 -23.32
C PRO A 115 -7.15 4.54 -24.70
N LYS A 116 -6.35 5.14 -25.59
CA LYS A 116 -6.06 4.55 -26.92
C LYS A 116 -4.84 3.63 -26.85
N LEU A 117 -4.68 2.73 -27.83
CA LEU A 117 -3.57 1.77 -27.85
C LEU A 117 -2.19 2.45 -27.79
N ALA A 118 -2.03 3.59 -28.47
CA ALA A 118 -0.77 4.35 -28.46
C ALA A 118 -0.34 4.80 -27.05
N TRP A 119 -1.29 5.07 -26.15
CA TRP A 119 -0.97 5.42 -24.75
C TRP A 119 -0.42 4.21 -23.99
N PHE A 120 -0.98 3.02 -24.21
CA PHE A 120 -0.49 1.78 -23.58
C PHE A 120 0.89 1.36 -24.10
N GLN A 121 1.22 1.72 -25.35
CA GLN A 121 2.48 1.35 -26.00
C GLN A 121 3.60 2.38 -25.78
N ASP A 122 3.32 3.50 -25.10
CA ASP A 122 4.33 4.48 -24.71
C ASP A 122 5.16 3.94 -23.53
N VAL A 123 6.07 3.01 -23.86
CA VAL A 123 6.93 2.32 -22.90
C VAL A 123 7.93 3.26 -22.24
N GLU A 124 8.34 4.34 -22.90
CA GLU A 124 9.25 5.33 -22.34
C GLU A 124 8.57 6.13 -21.24
N SER A 125 7.37 6.67 -21.52
CA SER A 125 6.58 7.37 -20.52
C SER A 125 6.19 6.44 -19.37
N MET A 126 5.75 5.21 -19.68
CA MET A 126 5.43 4.20 -18.67
C MET A 126 6.64 3.94 -17.77
N LEU A 127 7.80 3.64 -18.34
CA LEU A 127 8.99 3.30 -17.56
C LEU A 127 9.45 4.48 -16.70
N ASN A 128 9.49 5.69 -17.26
CA ASN A 128 9.90 6.89 -16.52
C ASN A 128 8.97 7.17 -15.34
N HIS A 129 7.65 7.08 -15.51
CA HIS A 129 6.69 7.28 -14.43
C HIS A 129 6.73 6.16 -13.37
N HIS A 130 6.98 4.91 -13.76
CA HIS A 130 7.12 3.82 -12.80
C HIS A 130 8.44 3.90 -12.02
N LEU A 131 9.56 4.17 -12.69
CA LEU A 131 10.86 4.23 -12.02
C LEU A 131 11.01 5.50 -11.18
N ALA A 132 10.84 6.68 -11.78
CA ALA A 132 11.06 7.93 -11.06
C ALA A 132 9.86 8.28 -10.15
N GLY A 133 8.64 8.09 -10.65
CA GLY A 133 7.42 8.39 -9.91
C GLY A 133 7.12 7.33 -8.86
N LEU A 134 6.66 6.14 -9.30
CA LEU A 134 6.16 5.11 -8.39
C LEU A 134 7.25 4.60 -7.43
N LEU A 135 8.42 4.21 -7.94
CA LEU A 135 9.49 3.67 -7.11
C LEU A 135 10.33 4.78 -6.45
N GLY A 136 10.73 5.80 -7.21
CA GLY A 136 11.54 6.92 -6.72
C GLY A 136 10.81 7.76 -5.67
N LEU A 137 9.69 8.40 -6.04
CA LEU A 137 8.92 9.20 -5.07
C LEU A 137 8.28 8.33 -3.98
N GLY A 138 7.93 7.07 -4.29
CA GLY A 138 7.44 6.11 -3.29
C GLY A 138 8.47 5.82 -2.21
N SER A 139 9.69 5.46 -2.60
CA SER A 139 10.79 5.22 -1.65
C SER A 139 11.23 6.48 -0.91
N LEU A 140 11.25 7.64 -1.58
CA LEU A 140 11.55 8.92 -0.94
C LEU A 140 10.48 9.30 0.11
N SER A 141 9.20 9.13 -0.23
CA SER A 141 8.10 9.41 0.71
C SER A 141 8.14 8.46 1.91
N TRP A 142 8.45 7.18 1.66
CA TRP A 142 8.60 6.19 2.72
C TRP A 142 9.82 6.47 3.60
N ALA A 143 10.96 6.87 3.04
CA ALA A 143 12.13 7.30 3.80
C ALA A 143 11.84 8.54 4.65
N GLY A 144 11.13 9.53 4.10
CA GLY A 144 10.65 10.69 4.87
C GLY A 144 9.72 10.27 6.02
N HIS A 145 8.76 9.37 5.75
CA HIS A 145 7.92 8.81 6.79
C HIS A 145 8.75 8.12 7.88
N GLN A 146 9.72 7.28 7.51
CA GLN A 146 10.62 6.57 8.44
C GLN A 146 11.42 7.52 9.34
N VAL A 147 12.02 8.57 8.75
CA VAL A 147 12.85 9.53 9.48
C VAL A 147 12.03 10.35 10.47
N HIS A 148 10.81 10.73 10.11
CA HIS A 148 10.02 11.67 10.90
C HIS A 148 9.01 11.02 11.86
N VAL A 149 8.68 9.73 11.69
CA VAL A 149 7.63 9.07 12.49
C VAL A 149 8.16 7.87 13.29
N PRO A 150 8.51 6.71 12.70
CA PRO A 150 8.92 5.56 13.48
C PRO A 150 10.31 5.72 14.11
N LEU A 151 11.27 6.43 13.51
CA LEU A 151 12.59 6.59 14.15
C LEU A 151 12.52 7.28 15.52
N PRO A 152 11.82 8.42 15.69
CA PRO A 152 11.62 9.02 17.02
C PRO A 152 10.84 8.11 17.97
N ILE A 153 9.78 7.45 17.49
CA ILE A 153 8.92 6.61 18.34
C ILE A 153 9.68 5.36 18.82
N ASN A 154 10.43 4.71 17.94
CA ASN A 154 11.19 3.51 18.28
C ASN A 154 12.26 3.80 19.33
N GLN A 155 12.92 4.96 19.31
CA GLN A 155 13.87 5.32 20.37
C GLN A 155 13.23 5.33 21.77
N PHE A 156 11.97 5.75 21.88
CA PHE A 156 11.24 5.67 23.15
C PHE A 156 10.80 4.25 23.50
N LEU A 157 10.34 3.49 22.51
CA LEU A 157 9.95 2.09 22.71
C LEU A 157 11.13 1.21 23.14
N ASP A 158 12.31 1.42 22.54
CA ASP A 158 13.52 0.64 22.80
C ASP A 158 14.09 0.89 24.21
N VAL A 159 13.85 2.08 24.79
CA VAL A 159 14.19 2.37 26.20
C VAL A 159 13.07 2.01 27.17
N GLY A 160 11.96 1.44 26.68
CA GLY A 160 10.86 0.92 27.49
C GLY A 160 9.85 1.96 27.98
N VAL A 161 9.72 3.11 27.30
CA VAL A 161 8.66 4.08 27.61
C VAL A 161 7.29 3.49 27.24
N ASP A 162 6.30 3.65 28.11
CA ASP A 162 4.93 3.22 27.84
C ASP A 162 4.41 3.95 26.57
N PRO A 163 3.83 3.24 25.59
CA PRO A 163 3.30 3.84 24.37
C PRO A 163 2.33 5.03 24.58
N LYS A 164 1.66 5.10 25.74
CA LYS A 164 0.74 6.19 26.10
C LYS A 164 1.43 7.47 26.55
N GLU A 165 2.69 7.36 26.97
CA GLU A 165 3.51 8.50 27.39
C GLU A 165 4.35 9.08 26.25
N ILE A 166 4.46 8.35 25.13
CA ILE A 166 5.18 8.81 23.94
C ILE A 166 4.41 9.95 23.28
N PRO A 167 5.06 11.08 22.94
CA PRO A 167 4.46 12.16 22.16
C PRO A 167 3.85 11.65 20.85
N LEU A 168 2.78 12.29 20.39
CA LEU A 168 2.11 11.86 19.15
C LEU A 168 2.99 12.20 17.93
N PRO A 169 2.89 11.43 16.82
CA PRO A 169 3.72 11.65 15.63
C PRO A 169 3.73 13.09 15.10
N HIS A 170 2.59 13.79 15.18
CA HIS A 170 2.48 15.17 14.72
C HIS A 170 3.23 16.17 15.62
N GLU A 171 3.45 15.85 16.90
CA GLU A 171 4.20 16.70 17.82
C GLU A 171 5.69 16.72 17.43
N PHE A 172 6.26 15.59 17.00
CA PHE A 172 7.64 15.54 16.47
C PHE A 172 7.82 16.33 15.16
N ILE A 173 6.78 16.45 14.35
CA ILE A 173 6.82 17.21 13.08
C ILE A 173 6.70 18.71 13.34
N LEU A 174 5.81 19.10 14.25
CA LEU A 174 5.51 20.50 14.54
C LEU A 174 6.53 21.13 15.51
N ASN A 175 7.15 20.32 16.38
CA ASN A 175 8.11 20.77 17.36
C ASN A 175 9.51 20.24 17.06
N GLN A 176 10.31 21.08 16.40
CA GLN A 176 11.71 20.79 16.07
C GLN A 176 12.56 20.53 17.33
N ASP A 177 12.26 21.19 18.46
CA ASP A 177 13.03 21.03 19.69
C ASP A 177 12.89 19.62 20.29
N LEU A 178 11.72 18.99 20.12
CA LEU A 178 11.49 17.63 20.57
C LEU A 178 12.33 16.64 19.75
N LEU A 179 12.41 16.86 18.44
CA LEU A 179 13.21 16.04 17.55
C LEU A 179 14.72 16.30 17.72
N ALA A 180 15.12 17.54 18.00
CA ALA A 180 16.50 17.92 18.25
C ALA A 180 17.06 17.37 19.58
N GLN A 181 16.20 17.08 20.56
CA GLN A 181 16.60 16.38 21.79
C GLN A 181 17.02 14.93 21.53
N LEU A 182 16.39 14.29 20.54
CA LEU A 182 16.71 12.92 20.13
C LEU A 182 17.88 12.88 19.15
N TYR A 183 17.87 13.79 18.19
CA TYR A 183 18.83 13.88 17.09
C TYR A 183 19.33 15.33 16.98
N PRO A 184 20.45 15.69 17.64
CA PRO A 184 20.97 17.06 17.68
C PRO A 184 21.13 17.73 16.31
N CYS A 185 21.41 16.95 15.26
CA CYS A 185 21.53 17.45 13.89
C CYS A 185 20.26 18.12 13.36
N PHE A 186 19.07 17.81 13.89
CA PHE A 186 17.83 18.46 13.48
C PHE A 186 17.76 19.94 13.87
N ALA A 187 18.54 20.41 14.85
CA ALA A 187 18.63 21.83 15.18
C ALA A 187 19.21 22.67 14.03
N GLU A 188 20.05 22.08 13.16
CA GLU A 188 20.65 22.74 11.99
C GLU A 188 19.67 22.84 10.80
N GLY A 189 18.51 22.17 10.90
CA GLY A 189 17.48 22.12 9.88
C GLY A 189 17.96 21.49 8.57
N ALA A 190 17.47 22.02 7.45
CA ALA A 190 17.84 21.54 6.12
C ALA A 190 19.16 22.14 5.58
N THR A 191 19.84 22.99 6.35
CA THR A 191 21.08 23.65 5.91
C THR A 191 22.16 22.66 5.46
N PRO A 192 22.46 21.59 6.23
CA PRO A 192 23.51 20.63 5.86
C PRO A 192 23.23 19.89 4.53
N PHE A 193 21.95 19.70 4.18
CA PHE A 193 21.55 19.08 2.92
C PHE A 193 21.96 19.93 1.72
N PHE A 194 21.63 21.24 1.74
CA PHE A 194 21.94 22.16 0.64
C PHE A 194 23.41 22.56 0.56
N THR A 195 24.15 22.47 1.67
CA THR A 195 25.61 22.69 1.69
C THR A 195 26.42 21.43 1.40
N LEU A 196 25.76 20.30 1.10
CA LEU A 196 26.39 18.99 0.86
C LEU A 196 27.23 18.48 2.06
N ASN A 197 26.90 18.91 3.28
CA ASN A 197 27.56 18.46 4.51
C ASN A 197 26.79 17.28 5.13
N TRP A 198 26.69 16.18 4.38
CA TRP A 198 25.82 15.05 4.72
C TRP A 198 26.31 14.21 5.90
N SER A 199 27.56 14.38 6.36
CA SER A 199 28.06 13.69 7.56
C SER A 199 27.30 14.08 8.83
N LYS A 200 26.54 15.18 8.80
CA LYS A 200 25.68 15.61 9.91
C LYS A 200 24.47 14.70 10.12
N TYR A 201 24.06 13.92 9.12
CA TYR A 201 22.90 13.04 9.20
C TYR A 201 23.22 11.61 9.66
N ALA A 202 24.47 11.33 10.03
CA ALA A 202 24.91 9.97 10.39
C ALA A 202 24.24 9.42 11.65
N GLU A 203 23.56 10.25 12.45
CA GLU A 203 22.82 9.85 13.64
C GLU A 203 21.54 9.06 13.32
N PHE A 204 20.90 9.34 12.18
CA PHE A 204 19.66 8.65 11.76
C PHE A 204 19.76 8.00 10.37
N LEU A 205 20.71 8.43 9.52
CA LEU A 205 21.08 7.73 8.28
C LEU A 205 22.32 6.87 8.55
N THR A 206 22.12 5.77 9.27
CA THR A 206 23.22 4.90 9.69
C THR A 206 23.56 3.85 8.62
N PHE A 207 24.74 3.23 8.76
CA PHE A 207 25.16 2.06 7.99
C PHE A 207 25.72 0.98 8.92
N CYS A 208 25.08 0.82 10.09
CA CYS A 208 25.57 -0.02 11.18
C CYS A 208 25.68 -1.50 10.77
N GLY A 209 24.71 -1.99 9.98
CA GLY A 209 24.71 -3.35 9.43
C GLY A 209 24.64 -4.43 10.50
N GLY A 210 23.47 -5.03 10.69
CA GLY A 210 23.27 -6.08 11.69
C GLY A 210 21.88 -6.02 12.31
N LEU A 211 21.70 -6.71 13.44
CA LEU A 211 20.48 -6.65 14.22
C LEU A 211 20.66 -5.68 15.38
N ASP A 212 19.62 -4.90 15.66
CA ASP A 212 19.51 -4.14 16.89
C ASP A 212 19.46 -5.12 18.08
N PRO A 213 20.29 -4.92 19.14
CA PRO A 213 20.41 -5.86 20.24
C PRO A 213 19.19 -5.88 21.18
N VAL A 214 18.35 -4.84 21.14
CA VAL A 214 17.14 -4.73 21.97
C VAL A 214 15.95 -5.39 21.26
N THR A 215 15.75 -5.07 19.99
CA THR A 215 14.59 -5.52 19.22
C THR A 215 14.83 -6.82 18.46
N GLY A 216 16.09 -7.16 18.17
CA GLY A 216 16.45 -8.30 17.34
C GLY A 216 16.07 -8.15 15.86
N VAL A 217 15.75 -6.93 15.41
CA VAL A 217 15.35 -6.58 14.04
C VAL A 217 16.51 -5.86 13.33
N TYR A 218 16.58 -5.95 12.01
CA TYR A 218 17.57 -5.21 11.21
C TYR A 218 17.36 -3.70 11.33
N GLY A 219 18.42 -2.99 11.69
CA GLY A 219 18.51 -1.52 11.71
C GLY A 219 19.09 -0.94 10.42
#